data_AF-A0A5C7QS81-F1
#
_entry.id   AF-A0A5C7QS81-F1
#
_cell.length_a   1.000
_cell.length_b   1.000
_cell.length_c   1.000
_cell.angle_alpha   90.00
_cell.angle_beta   90.00
_cell.angle_gamma   90.00
#
_symmetry.space_group_name_H-M   'P 1'
#
loop_
_entity.id
_entity.type
_entity.pdbx_description
1 polymer ?
#
loop_
_entity_poly.entity_id
_entity_poly.type
_entity_poly.pdbx_seq_one_letter_code
_entity_poly.pdbx_strand_id
1 'polypeptide(L)' 'MPKLSKSARIYAVVQQIPSGCVATYGDIAKLAGLPRHARLVGYALHALPANTEL' A
#
# COMPACT_ATOMS: atom_id res chain seq x y z
N MET A 1 12.35 4.48 -17.02
CA MET A 1 11.29 4.84 -16.05
C MET A 1 11.86 4.68 -14.65
N PRO A 2 11.89 5.72 -13.80
CA PRO A 2 12.42 5.59 -12.44
C PRO A 2 11.60 4.55 -11.69
N LYS A 3 12.30 3.62 -11.02
CA LYS A 3 11.67 2.54 -10.25
C LYS A 3 10.91 3.19 -9.08
N LEU A 4 9.58 3.13 -9.07
CA LEU A 4 8.79 3.63 -7.94
C LEU A 4 9.28 2.98 -6.64
N SER A 5 9.37 3.77 -5.57
CA SER A 5 9.70 3.24 -4.25
C SER A 5 8.68 2.17 -3.84
N LYS A 6 9.09 1.23 -2.98
CA LYS A 6 8.19 0.18 -2.51
C LYS A 6 6.91 0.77 -1.88
N SER A 7 7.05 1.87 -1.13
CA SER A 7 5.92 2.59 -0.53
C SER A 7 5.01 3.21 -1.58
N ALA A 8 5.55 3.81 -2.65
CA ALA A 8 4.74 4.38 -3.71
C ALA A 8 3.90 3.32 -4.46
N ARG A 9 4.45 2.10 -4.64
CA ARG A 9 3.69 0.97 -5.20
C ARG A 9 2.56 0.53 -4.26
N ILE A 10 2.80 0.55 -2.95
CA ILE A 10 1.79 0.23 -1.94
C ILE A 10 0.67 1.27 -1.98
N TYR A 11 1.00 2.56 -2.00
CA TYR A 11 0.00 3.64 -2.05
C TYR A 11 -0.85 3.57 -3.33
N ALA A 12 -0.23 3.33 -4.49
CA ALA A 12 -0.96 3.19 -5.74
C ALA A 12 -2.01 2.05 -5.72
N VAL A 13 -1.75 0.97 -4.98
CA VAL A 13 -2.73 -0.12 -4.80
C VAL A 13 -3.81 0.28 -3.80
N VAL A 14 -3.45 0.97 -2.72
CA VAL A 14 -4.41 1.44 -1.72
C VAL A 14 -5.43 2.41 -2.34
N GLN A 15 -4.99 3.28 -3.24
CA GLN A 15 -5.87 4.20 -3.98
C GLN A 15 -6.86 3.51 -4.92
N GLN A 16 -6.63 2.24 -5.27
CA GLN A 16 -7.53 1.45 -6.11
C GLN A 16 -8.62 0.74 -5.31
N ILE A 17 -8.57 0.79 -3.96
CA ILE A 17 -9.58 0.16 -3.12
C ILE A 17 -10.88 0.97 -3.22
N PRO A 18 -11.99 0.38 -3.67
CA PRO A 18 -13.26 1.09 -3.77
C PRO A 18 -13.75 1.55 -2.39
N SER A 19 -14.46 2.66 -2.35
CA SER A 19 -15.09 3.16 -1.12
C SER A 19 -16.05 2.11 -0.55
N GLY A 20 -15.97 1.89 0.77
CA GLY A 20 -16.76 0.86 1.46
C GLY A 20 -16.19 -0.56 1.37
N CYS A 21 -15.08 -0.75 0.65
CA CYS A 21 -14.34 -2.01 0.65
C CYS A 21 -13.08 -1.93 1.52
N VAL A 22 -12.61 -3.09 1.95
CA VAL A 22 -11.35 -3.26 2.68
C VAL A 22 -10.48 -4.28 2.00
N ALA A 23 -9.17 -4.09 2.07
CA ALA A 23 -8.18 -5.06 1.58
C ALA A 23 -7.21 -5.42 2.71
N THR A 24 -6.73 -6.66 2.74
CA THR A 24 -5.75 -7.07 3.74
C THR A 24 -4.35 -6.58 3.35
N TYR A 25 -3.46 -6.40 4.34
CA TYR A 25 -2.05 -6.08 4.05
C TYR A 25 -1.36 -7.13 3.18
N GLY A 26 -1.79 -8.39 3.25
CA GLY A 26 -1.29 -9.45 2.39
C GLY A 26 -1.70 -9.26 0.93
N ASP A 27 -2.95 -8.87 0.69
CA ASP A 27 -3.48 -8.64 -0.66
C ASP A 27 -2.86 -7.39 -1.28
N ILE A 28 -2.75 -6.30 -0.51
CA ILE A 28 -2.05 -5.08 -0.93
C ILE A 28 -0.60 -5.41 -1.31
N ALA A 29 0.10 -6.21 -0.51
CA ALA A 29 1.48 -6.60 -0.80
C ALA A 29 1.59 -7.45 -2.09
N LYS A 30 0.64 -8.37 -2.33
CA LYS A 30 0.60 -9.16 -3.57
C LYS A 30 0.36 -8.27 -4.79
N LEU A 31 -0.66 -7.41 -4.73
CA LEU A 31 -1.02 -6.48 -5.81
C LEU A 31 0.09 -5.46 -6.09
N ALA A 32 0.78 -5.01 -5.05
CA ALA A 32 1.95 -4.13 -5.16
C ALA A 32 3.20 -4.88 -5.64
N GLY A 33 3.11 -6.16 -6.03
CA GLY A 33 4.22 -6.99 -6.50
C GLY A 33 5.34 -7.12 -5.46
N LEU A 34 4.95 -7.26 -4.20
CA LEU A 34 5.79 -7.47 -3.01
C LEU A 34 5.22 -8.66 -2.20
N PRO A 35 5.09 -9.86 -2.77
CA PRO A 35 4.48 -11.00 -2.07
C PRO A 35 5.23 -11.29 -0.77
N ARG A 36 4.51 -11.71 0.28
CA ARG A 36 5.01 -11.98 1.64
C ARG A 36 5.54 -10.74 2.41
N HIS A 37 5.37 -9.53 1.89
CA HIS A 37 5.78 -8.29 2.55
C HIS A 37 4.60 -7.54 3.22
N ALA A 38 3.62 -8.27 3.77
CA ALA A 38 2.47 -7.65 4.44
C ALA A 38 2.88 -6.67 5.56
N ARG A 39 3.94 -7.01 6.30
CA ARG A 39 4.46 -6.13 7.38
C ARG A 39 5.02 -4.81 6.84
N LEU A 40 5.60 -4.82 5.63
CA LEU A 40 6.08 -3.61 4.96
C LEU A 40 4.93 -2.67 4.59
N VAL A 41 3.77 -3.21 4.22
CA VAL A 41 2.55 -2.43 3.97
C VAL A 41 2.13 -1.69 5.24
N GLY A 42 2.08 -2.40 6.37
CA GLY A 42 1.80 -1.78 7.67
C GLY A 42 2.77 -0.66 8.02
N TYR A 43 4.08 -0.87 7.83
CA TYR A 43 5.08 0.18 8.06
C TYR A 43 4.93 1.37 7.10
N ALA A 44 4.62 1.14 5.83
CA ALA A 44 4.41 2.21 4.86
C ALA A 44 3.20 3.07 5.24
N LEU A 45 2.09 2.44 5.62
CA LEU A 45 0.89 3.16 6.06
C LEU A 45 1.09 3.86 7.41
N HIS A 46 1.84 3.26 8.34
CA HIS A 46 2.15 3.87 9.63
C HIS A 46 3.07 5.10 9.51
N ALA A 47 3.93 5.15 8.48
CA ALA A 47 4.81 6.27 8.22
C ALA A 47 4.11 7.48 7.59
N LEU A 48 2.83 7.36 7.21
CA LEU A 48 2.06 8.48 6.69
C LEU A 48 1.68 9.46 7.81
N PRO A 49 1.73 10.78 7.56
CA PRO A 49 1.18 11.75 8.49
C PRO A 49 -0.32 11.51 8.69
N ALA A 50 -0.82 11.79 9.90
CA ALA A 50 -2.17 11.46 10.33
C ALA A 50 -3.30 12.02 9.44
N ASN A 51 -3.01 13.10 8.69
CA ASN A 51 -3.96 13.76 7.78
C ASN A 51 -3.66 13.47 6.30
N THR A 52 -3.16 12.27 5.98
CA THR A 52 -2.95 11.88 4.58
C THR A 52 -4.26 11.40 3.98
N GLU A 53 -4.71 12.08 2.93
CA GLU A 53 -5.75 11.56 2.04
C GLU A 53 -5.08 10.75 0.94
N LEU A 54 -5.37 9.44 0.90
CA LEU A 54 -4.90 8.51 -0.12
C LEU A 54 -5.99 8.31 -1.17
#